data_AF-A0A8H7BDD6-F1
#
_entry.id   AF-A0A8H7BDD6-F1
#
_cell.length_a   1.000
_cell.length_b   1.000
_cell.length_c   1.000
_cell.angle_alpha   90.00
_cell.angle_beta   90.00
_cell.angle_gamma   90.00
#
_symmetry.space_group_name_H-M   'P 1'
#
loop_
_entity.id
_entity.type
_entity.pdbx_description
1 polymer ?
#
loop_
_entity_poly.entity_id
_entity_poly.type
_entity_poly.pdbx_seq_one_letter_code
_entity_poly.pdbx_strand_id
1 'polypeptide(L)'
;MAPTAPTHDYYVTLEVLPTALHDEIKASYRRLARLHHPDKNIGSQHATAKTQLINAAWDILGDVDKRVEYDRSRPQPKAPSSGSRSGPQPTSTQQPKYQASHRPDTTAQDEARAQAESDRKRREWLEFERYHEEQIRWCRNTIKPLDAEVDRLNATIDANRTRLANDEKSEIRLASINANNAIRIKQIPLDKAKARLKQLEEQLAQRKAQEEKWIAAEQARKANMERLARERAYDARRQEQARQQAERDKAAQEAAERFRQQQAEQARKSAERARKERAAQEARWKADQEEAERVGGTKLKVITPVRIAPDHYSSLQSSVPAATP
;
A
#
# COMPACT_ATOMS: atom_id res chain seq x y z
N MET A 1 52.42 16.13 -17.18
CA MET A 1 52.01 14.77 -17.58
C MET A 1 50.61 14.53 -17.03
N ALA A 2 49.61 14.43 -17.90
CA ALA A 2 48.25 14.08 -17.48
C ALA A 2 48.24 12.62 -16.96
N PRO A 3 47.56 12.30 -15.84
CA PRO A 3 47.53 10.94 -15.35
C PRO A 3 46.80 10.03 -16.35
N THR A 4 47.48 8.97 -16.76
CA THR A 4 46.99 7.90 -17.61
C THR A 4 45.74 7.27 -17.01
N ALA A 5 44.62 7.33 -17.74
CA ALA A 5 43.36 6.73 -17.31
C ALA A 5 43.56 5.24 -16.99
N PRO A 6 43.18 4.76 -15.79
CA PRO A 6 43.13 3.33 -15.56
C PRO A 6 42.06 2.75 -16.49
N THR A 7 42.42 1.68 -17.19
CA THR A 7 41.55 0.84 -18.04
C THR A 7 40.52 0.06 -17.22
N HIS A 8 39.97 0.67 -16.18
CA HIS A 8 39.02 0.11 -15.23
C HIS A 8 37.84 1.05 -15.11
N ASP A 9 36.69 0.58 -15.58
CA ASP A 9 35.43 1.31 -15.49
C ASP A 9 35.05 1.51 -14.01
N TYR A 10 34.79 2.76 -13.61
CA TYR A 10 34.42 3.09 -12.23
C TYR A 10 33.07 2.48 -11.84
N TYR A 11 32.17 2.27 -12.81
CA TYR A 11 30.90 1.59 -12.58
C TYR A 11 31.12 0.11 -12.24
N VAL A 12 32.04 -0.55 -12.94
CA VAL A 12 32.42 -1.95 -12.66
C VAL A 12 33.13 -2.06 -11.31
N THR A 13 33.96 -1.08 -10.96
CA THR A 13 34.68 -1.04 -9.67
C THR A 13 33.73 -0.90 -8.48
N LEU A 14 32.64 -0.15 -8.64
CA LEU A 14 31.58 -0.02 -7.64
C LEU A 14 30.46 -1.06 -7.80
N GLU A 15 30.59 -2.06 -8.70
CA GLU A 15 29.58 -3.10 -8.95
C GLU A 15 28.17 -2.53 -9.25
N VAL A 16 28.10 -1.43 -10.00
CA VAL A 16 26.87 -0.72 -10.35
C VAL A 16 26.75 -0.53 -11.86
N LEU A 17 25.51 -0.38 -12.33
CA LEU A 17 25.23 -0.07 -13.73
C LEU A 17 25.49 1.43 -14.03
N PRO A 18 25.84 1.80 -15.27
CA PRO A 18 25.93 3.21 -15.67
C PRO A 18 24.61 3.99 -15.48
N THR A 19 23.48 3.27 -15.52
CA THR A 19 22.13 3.81 -15.28
C THR A 19 21.76 3.87 -13.79
N ALA A 20 22.65 3.49 -12.88
CA ALA A 20 22.36 3.44 -11.45
C ALA A 20 22.08 4.85 -10.88
N LEU A 21 21.12 4.89 -9.95
CA LEU A 21 20.78 6.11 -9.21
C LEU A 21 21.90 6.48 -8.24
N HIS A 22 22.03 7.76 -7.91
CA HIS A 22 23.07 8.23 -6.98
C HIS A 22 23.02 7.50 -5.62
N ASP A 23 21.82 7.18 -5.13
CA ASP A 23 21.63 6.42 -3.89
C ASP A 23 22.15 4.98 -3.99
N GLU A 24 22.06 4.35 -5.15
CA GLU A 24 22.57 2.99 -5.39
C GLU A 24 24.11 2.98 -5.43
N ILE A 25 24.72 4.00 -6.06
CA ILE A 25 26.17 4.21 -6.08
C ILE A 25 26.68 4.42 -4.65
N LYS A 26 26.00 5.25 -3.85
CA LYS A 26 26.32 5.51 -2.45
C LYS A 26 26.17 4.28 -1.56
N ALA A 27 25.13 3.48 -1.80
CA ALA A 27 24.92 2.22 -1.08
C ALA A 27 26.02 1.20 -1.40
N SER A 28 26.41 1.07 -2.68
CA SER A 28 27.46 0.15 -3.10
C SER A 28 28.84 0.56 -2.58
N TYR A 29 29.18 1.84 -2.65
CA TYR A 29 30.42 2.38 -2.06
C TYR A 29 30.52 2.03 -0.56
N ARG A 30 29.46 2.29 0.21
CA ARG A 30 29.44 1.99 1.66
C ARG A 30 29.58 0.50 1.96
N ARG A 31 29.04 -0.37 1.11
CA ARG A 31 29.17 -1.84 1.22
C ARG A 31 30.62 -2.25 1.00
N LEU A 32 31.20 -1.82 -0.13
CA LEU A 32 32.54 -2.20 -0.55
C LEU A 32 33.64 -1.62 0.34
N ALA A 33 33.49 -0.36 0.79
CA ALA A 33 34.41 0.27 1.72
C ALA A 33 34.47 -0.47 3.07
N ARG A 34 33.34 -0.98 3.56
CA ARG A 34 33.29 -1.78 4.81
C ARG A 34 33.91 -3.16 4.64
N LEU A 35 33.80 -3.75 3.45
CA LEU A 35 34.32 -5.08 3.13
C LEU A 35 35.85 -5.06 2.99
N HIS A 36 36.38 -4.04 2.34
CA HIS A 36 37.82 -3.93 2.03
C HIS A 36 38.61 -3.03 2.98
N HIS A 37 37.97 -2.43 3.99
CA HIS A 37 38.62 -1.50 4.94
C HIS A 37 39.94 -2.06 5.53
N PRO A 38 41.02 -1.26 5.58
CA PRO A 38 42.33 -1.71 6.08
C PRO A 38 42.32 -2.14 7.55
N ASP A 39 41.44 -1.55 8.37
CA ASP A 39 41.25 -1.92 9.78
C ASP A 39 40.74 -3.36 9.98
N LYS A 40 39.96 -3.89 9.01
CA LYS A 40 39.44 -5.27 9.07
C LYS A 40 40.34 -6.29 8.37
N ASN A 41 41.22 -5.83 7.47
CA ASN A 41 42.06 -6.67 6.61
C ASN A 41 43.55 -6.35 6.79
N ILE A 42 43.99 -6.33 8.06
CA ILE A 42 45.37 -5.97 8.43
C ILE A 42 46.35 -6.97 7.79
N GLY A 43 47.28 -6.47 6.98
CA GLY A 43 48.32 -7.27 6.31
C GLY A 43 48.03 -7.71 4.87
N SER A 44 46.85 -7.41 4.31
CA SER A 44 46.53 -7.72 2.91
C SER A 44 46.81 -6.53 1.97
N GLN A 45 47.85 -6.63 1.14
CA GLN A 45 48.15 -5.63 0.11
C GLN A 45 47.01 -5.50 -0.92
N HIS A 46 46.28 -6.60 -1.17
CA HIS A 46 45.12 -6.61 -2.09
C HIS A 46 43.93 -5.80 -1.55
N ALA A 47 43.67 -5.84 -0.24
CA ALA A 47 42.58 -5.07 0.37
C ALA A 47 42.87 -3.55 0.31
N THR A 48 44.14 -3.18 0.46
CA THR A 48 44.61 -1.80 0.34
C THR A 48 44.44 -1.29 -1.10
N ALA A 49 44.88 -2.06 -2.10
CA ALA A 49 44.73 -1.70 -3.51
C ALA A 49 43.25 -1.59 -3.93
N LYS A 50 42.39 -2.52 -3.51
CA LYS A 50 40.94 -2.44 -3.78
C LYS A 50 40.28 -1.23 -3.12
N THR A 51 40.65 -0.92 -1.88
CA THR A 51 40.10 0.26 -1.18
C THR A 51 40.47 1.56 -1.88
N GLN A 52 41.70 1.67 -2.39
CA GLN A 52 42.12 2.83 -3.18
C GLN A 52 41.30 2.98 -4.47
N LEU A 53 41.04 1.88 -5.19
CA LEU A 53 40.21 1.89 -6.40
C LEU A 53 38.75 2.25 -6.10
N ILE A 54 38.18 1.73 -5.02
CA ILE A 54 36.80 2.03 -4.58
C ILE A 54 36.66 3.51 -4.22
N ASN A 55 37.64 4.10 -3.53
CA ASN A 55 37.63 5.52 -3.21
C ASN A 55 37.77 6.39 -4.46
N ALA A 56 38.69 6.04 -5.37
CA ALA A 56 38.84 6.76 -6.64
C ALA A 56 37.56 6.72 -7.50
N ALA A 57 36.85 5.59 -7.52
CA ALA A 57 35.58 5.47 -8.23
C ALA A 57 34.47 6.32 -7.58
N TRP A 58 34.43 6.40 -6.25
CA TRP A 58 33.48 7.24 -5.53
C TRP A 58 33.74 8.74 -5.71
N ASP A 59 35.00 9.16 -5.76
CA ASP A 59 35.36 10.58 -5.98
C ASP A 59 34.90 11.12 -7.33
N ILE A 60 34.72 10.24 -8.31
CA ILE A 60 34.23 10.58 -9.65
C ILE A 60 32.71 10.36 -9.79
N LEU A 61 32.18 9.20 -9.35
CA LEU A 61 30.77 8.85 -9.52
C LEU A 61 29.84 9.41 -8.43
N GLY A 62 30.40 9.77 -7.28
CA GLY A 62 29.69 10.37 -6.15
C GLY A 62 29.41 11.87 -6.31
N ASP A 63 30.09 12.54 -7.24
CA ASP A 63 29.83 13.95 -7.56
C ASP A 63 29.09 14.01 -8.90
N VAL A 64 27.96 14.71 -8.94
CA VAL A 64 27.10 14.79 -10.12
C VAL A 64 27.85 15.44 -11.29
N ASP A 65 28.62 16.49 -11.02
CA ASP A 65 29.33 17.23 -12.07
C ASP A 65 30.49 16.39 -12.64
N LYS A 66 31.22 15.67 -11.77
CA LYS A 66 32.31 14.78 -12.19
C LYS A 66 31.80 13.51 -12.87
N ARG A 67 30.63 13.00 -12.48
CA ARG A 67 29.97 11.85 -13.13
C ARG A 67 29.59 12.21 -14.57
N VAL A 68 29.02 13.40 -14.78
CA VAL A 68 28.65 13.86 -16.12
C VAL A 68 29.89 14.01 -17.00
N GLU A 69 30.97 14.57 -16.47
CA GLU A 69 32.23 14.69 -17.21
C GLU A 69 32.86 13.33 -17.54
N TYR A 70 32.81 12.41 -16.58
CA TYR A 70 33.26 11.02 -16.78
C TYR A 70 32.43 10.31 -17.86
N ASP A 71 31.10 10.41 -17.80
CA ASP A 71 30.18 9.80 -18.76
C ASP A 71 30.35 10.36 -20.19
N ARG A 72 30.77 11.63 -20.33
CA ARG A 72 31.13 12.27 -21.61
C ARG A 72 32.46 11.79 -22.17
N SER A 73 33.44 11.56 -21.29
CA SER A 73 34.78 11.08 -21.66
C SER A 73 34.82 9.58 -21.96
N ARG A 74 33.84 8.81 -21.49
CA ARG A 74 33.75 7.36 -21.67
C ARG A 74 33.40 7.03 -23.13
N PRO A 75 34.15 6.14 -23.81
CA PRO A 75 33.79 5.65 -25.13
C PRO A 75 32.45 4.89 -25.03
N GLN A 76 31.36 5.53 -25.46
CA GLN A 76 30.06 4.88 -25.55
C GLN A 76 30.10 3.90 -26.74
N PRO A 77 29.66 2.65 -26.58
CA PRO A 77 29.42 1.79 -27.73
C PRO A 77 28.36 2.47 -28.61
N LYS A 78 28.75 2.82 -29.84
CA LYS A 78 27.86 3.44 -30.83
C LYS A 78 26.63 2.55 -31.05
N ALA A 79 25.49 2.95 -30.51
CA ALA A 79 24.20 2.43 -30.97
C ALA A 79 23.91 2.98 -32.39
N PRO A 80 23.32 2.18 -33.29
CA PRO A 80 23.05 2.60 -34.66
C PRO A 80 22.08 3.78 -34.68
N SER A 81 22.44 4.81 -35.45
CA SER A 81 21.64 6.01 -35.67
C SER A 81 20.30 5.67 -36.32
N SER A 82 19.20 5.85 -35.60
CA SER A 82 17.88 5.96 -36.25
C SER A 82 17.74 7.36 -36.81
N GLY A 83 17.80 7.43 -38.14
CA GLY A 83 17.69 8.65 -38.91
C GLY A 83 16.37 9.38 -38.70
N SER A 84 16.46 10.69 -38.86
CA SER A 84 15.36 11.62 -39.14
C SER A 84 14.29 11.00 -40.03
N ARG A 85 13.02 11.10 -39.61
CA ARG A 85 11.89 11.13 -40.53
C ARG A 85 10.84 12.09 -40.00
N SER A 86 10.67 13.16 -40.77
CA SER A 86 9.73 14.25 -40.59
C SER A 86 8.31 13.86 -41.03
N GLY A 87 7.32 14.24 -40.22
CA GLY A 87 5.91 14.54 -40.60
C GLY A 87 4.85 13.49 -40.22
N PRO A 88 3.54 13.85 -40.09
CA PRO A 88 2.91 15.13 -39.73
C PRO A 88 1.96 15.02 -38.49
N GLN A 89 1.32 16.14 -38.13
CA GLN A 89 0.46 16.40 -36.95
C GLN A 89 -0.79 15.50 -36.74
N PRO A 90 -1.44 15.57 -35.55
CA PRO A 90 -2.31 14.53 -35.03
C PRO A 90 -3.77 14.67 -35.49
N THR A 91 -4.33 13.58 -36.02
CA THR A 91 -5.78 13.41 -36.12
C THR A 91 -6.24 12.29 -35.21
N SER A 92 -7.10 12.66 -34.25
CA SER A 92 -8.15 11.86 -33.64
C SER A 92 -8.13 10.37 -34.03
N THR A 93 -7.44 9.56 -33.25
CA THR A 93 -7.57 8.10 -33.29
C THR A 93 -7.92 7.60 -31.90
N GLN A 94 -9.03 6.88 -31.86
CA GLN A 94 -9.58 6.18 -30.71
C GLN A 94 -8.48 5.47 -29.91
N GLN A 95 -8.58 5.57 -28.58
CA GLN A 95 -7.77 4.80 -27.66
C GLN A 95 -7.77 3.33 -28.11
N PRO A 96 -6.61 2.70 -28.34
CA PRO A 96 -6.58 1.25 -28.47
C PRO A 96 -7.09 0.71 -27.13
N LYS A 97 -8.19 -0.04 -27.18
CA LYS A 97 -8.58 -0.93 -26.09
C LYS A 97 -7.37 -1.82 -25.84
N TYR A 98 -6.59 -1.50 -24.82
CA TYR A 98 -5.65 -2.41 -24.21
C TYR A 98 -6.48 -3.61 -23.77
N GLN A 99 -6.56 -4.63 -24.63
CA GLN A 99 -6.90 -5.96 -24.18
C GLN A 99 -5.75 -6.34 -23.26
N ALA A 100 -6.04 -6.38 -21.96
CA ALA A 100 -5.14 -6.94 -20.98
C ALA A 100 -4.83 -8.36 -21.43
N SER A 101 -3.69 -8.53 -22.10
CA SER A 101 -3.05 -9.82 -22.26
C SER A 101 -3.02 -10.42 -20.86
N HIS A 102 -3.61 -11.60 -20.74
CA HIS A 102 -3.74 -12.29 -19.46
C HIS A 102 -2.36 -12.35 -18.81
N ARG A 103 -2.16 -11.49 -17.82
CA ARG A 103 -0.99 -11.54 -16.95
C ARG A 103 -1.14 -12.90 -16.24
N PRO A 104 -0.21 -13.86 -16.40
CA PRO A 104 -0.26 -15.08 -15.60
C PRO A 104 -0.35 -14.66 -14.13
N ASP A 105 -1.04 -15.40 -13.26
CA ASP A 105 -1.23 -15.09 -11.83
C ASP A 105 0.09 -14.64 -11.16
N THR A 106 0.42 -13.35 -11.26
CA THR A 106 1.63 -12.77 -10.70
C THR A 106 1.46 -12.59 -9.21
N THR A 107 0.22 -12.54 -8.72
CA THR A 107 -0.09 -12.37 -7.29
C THR A 107 0.54 -13.47 -6.45
N ALA A 108 0.42 -14.74 -6.85
CA ALA A 108 1.00 -15.86 -6.11
C ALA A 108 2.55 -15.87 -6.16
N GLN A 109 3.13 -15.47 -7.29
CA GLN A 109 4.59 -15.36 -7.43
C GLN A 109 5.16 -14.16 -6.66
N ASP A 110 4.44 -13.04 -6.65
CA ASP A 110 4.80 -11.82 -5.94
C ASP A 110 4.63 -12.01 -4.42
N GLU A 111 3.58 -12.71 -3.98
CA GLU A 111 3.41 -13.16 -2.59
C GLU A 111 4.52 -14.12 -2.17
N ALA A 112 4.88 -15.11 -2.99
CA ALA A 112 5.98 -16.02 -2.70
C ALA A 112 7.34 -15.29 -2.62
N ARG A 113 7.58 -14.29 -3.47
CA ARG A 113 8.77 -13.43 -3.41
C ARG A 113 8.77 -12.57 -2.15
N ALA A 114 7.65 -11.94 -1.81
CA ALA A 114 7.51 -11.15 -0.59
C ALA A 114 7.73 -12.02 0.67
N GLN A 115 7.21 -13.25 0.68
CA GLN A 115 7.42 -14.21 1.74
C GLN A 115 8.90 -14.61 1.84
N ALA A 116 9.55 -14.93 0.71
CA ALA A 116 10.96 -15.27 0.68
C ALA A 116 11.86 -14.11 1.15
N GLU A 117 11.51 -12.87 0.84
CA GLU A 117 12.20 -11.68 1.34
C GLU A 117 12.01 -11.48 2.84
N SER A 118 10.80 -11.70 3.35
CA SER A 118 10.50 -11.69 4.78
C SER A 118 11.32 -12.75 5.54
N ASP A 119 11.38 -13.97 5.01
CA ASP A 119 12.15 -15.08 5.57
C ASP A 119 13.66 -14.84 5.48
N ARG A 120 14.12 -14.19 4.41
CA ARG A 120 15.53 -13.76 4.28
C ARG A 120 15.87 -12.73 5.37
N LYS A 121 15.07 -11.68 5.53
CA LYS A 121 15.28 -10.66 6.57
C LYS A 121 15.24 -11.26 7.98
N ARG A 122 14.33 -12.20 8.23
CA ARG A 122 14.25 -12.92 9.51
C ARG A 122 15.53 -13.71 9.78
N ARG A 123 16.08 -14.39 8.77
CA ARG A 123 17.36 -15.11 8.90
C ARG A 123 18.53 -14.16 9.16
N GLU A 124 18.62 -13.07 8.40
CA GLU A 124 19.64 -12.03 8.61
C GLU A 124 19.57 -11.46 10.05
N TRP A 125 18.36 -11.29 10.59
CA TRP A 125 18.16 -10.86 11.97
C TRP A 125 18.60 -11.91 12.99
N LEU A 126 18.20 -13.17 12.84
CA LEU A 126 18.62 -14.25 13.73
C LEU A 126 20.14 -14.41 13.74
N GLU A 127 20.79 -14.27 12.59
CA GLU A 127 22.25 -14.28 12.48
C GLU A 127 22.88 -13.07 13.20
N PHE A 128 22.28 -11.88 13.05
CA PHE A 128 22.71 -10.67 13.75
C PHE A 128 22.57 -10.81 15.27
N GLU A 129 21.43 -11.28 15.76
CA GLU A 129 21.16 -11.49 17.18
C GLU A 129 22.14 -12.52 17.74
N ARG A 130 22.30 -13.68 17.07
CA ARG A 130 23.26 -14.71 17.46
C ARG A 130 24.69 -14.16 17.53
N TYR A 131 25.11 -13.39 16.52
CA TYR A 131 26.43 -12.76 16.52
C TYR A 131 26.62 -11.79 17.70
N HIS A 132 25.63 -10.94 17.99
CA HIS A 132 25.72 -10.00 19.11
C HIS A 132 25.69 -10.72 20.46
N GLU A 133 24.86 -11.76 20.61
CA GLU A 133 24.82 -12.60 21.80
C GLU A 133 26.16 -13.30 22.04
N GLU A 134 26.82 -13.79 20.98
CA GLU A 134 28.16 -14.36 21.07
C GLU A 134 29.20 -13.31 21.50
N GLN A 135 29.15 -12.10 20.95
CA GLN A 135 30.04 -11.00 21.35
C GLN A 135 29.80 -10.55 22.80
N ILE A 136 28.54 -10.46 23.22
CA ILE A 136 28.12 -10.16 24.60
C ILE A 136 28.63 -11.26 25.54
N ARG A 137 28.45 -12.52 25.17
CA ARG A 137 28.92 -13.68 25.94
C ARG A 137 30.45 -13.66 26.07
N TRP A 138 31.16 -13.36 24.98
CA TRP A 138 32.61 -13.20 24.99
C TRP A 138 33.04 -12.09 25.94
N CYS A 139 32.45 -10.88 25.84
CA CYS A 139 32.75 -9.76 26.73
C CYS A 139 32.49 -10.13 28.20
N ARG A 140 31.35 -10.76 28.51
CA ARG A 140 31.02 -11.22 29.88
C ARG A 140 32.03 -12.23 30.40
N ASN A 141 32.48 -13.17 29.56
CA ASN A 141 33.49 -14.15 29.93
C ASN A 141 34.88 -13.53 30.13
N THR A 142 35.20 -12.40 29.49
CA THR A 142 36.43 -11.64 29.75
C THR A 142 36.32 -10.75 30.99
N ILE A 143 35.16 -10.14 31.24
CA ILE A 143 34.90 -9.26 32.39
C ILE A 143 34.97 -10.04 33.70
N LYS A 144 34.29 -11.19 33.78
CA LYS A 144 34.22 -12.01 35.02
C LYS A 144 35.58 -12.29 35.67
N PRO A 145 36.60 -12.84 34.96
CA PRO A 145 37.90 -13.11 35.56
C PRO A 145 38.68 -11.83 35.90
N LEU A 146 38.52 -10.75 35.11
CA LEU A 146 39.16 -9.47 35.40
C LEU A 146 38.59 -8.81 36.66
N ASP A 147 37.27 -8.82 36.83
CA ASP A 147 36.61 -8.33 38.06
C ASP A 147 37.06 -9.15 39.26
N ALA A 148 37.03 -10.48 39.19
CA ALA A 148 37.47 -11.34 40.28
C ALA A 148 38.95 -11.12 40.67
N GLU A 149 39.81 -10.78 39.69
CA GLU A 149 41.21 -10.47 39.92
C GLU A 149 41.41 -9.09 40.57
N VAL A 150 40.62 -8.08 40.17
CA VAL A 150 40.61 -6.78 40.85
C VAL A 150 40.12 -6.94 42.29
N ASP A 151 39.08 -7.74 42.54
CA ASP A 151 38.57 -8.01 43.89
C ASP A 151 39.64 -8.68 44.78
N ARG A 152 40.40 -9.65 44.24
CA ARG A 152 41.53 -10.27 44.95
C ARG A 152 42.65 -9.28 45.29
N LEU A 153 43.00 -8.40 44.36
CA LEU A 153 44.02 -7.37 44.59
C LEU A 153 43.56 -6.35 45.65
N ASN A 154 42.28 -5.96 45.62
CA ASN A 154 41.69 -5.10 46.64
C ASN A 154 41.76 -5.75 48.03
N ALA A 155 41.35 -7.02 48.15
CA ALA A 155 41.44 -7.77 49.40
C ALA A 155 42.90 -7.87 49.91
N THR A 156 43.86 -8.05 49.01
CA THR A 156 45.29 -8.07 49.33
C THR A 156 45.77 -6.70 49.84
N ILE A 157 45.34 -5.60 49.21
CA ILE A 157 45.66 -4.24 49.65
C ILE A 157 45.10 -3.98 51.04
N ASP A 158 43.86 -4.36 51.32
CA ASP A 158 43.22 -4.11 52.61
C ASP A 158 43.87 -4.93 53.73
N ALA A 159 44.23 -6.19 53.47
CA ALA A 159 45.03 -6.99 54.39
C ALA A 159 46.39 -6.35 54.67
N ASN A 160 47.10 -5.90 53.63
CA ASN A 160 48.40 -5.23 53.77
C ASN A 160 48.30 -3.90 54.53
N ARG A 161 47.25 -3.10 54.30
CA ARG A 161 46.99 -1.87 55.06
C ARG A 161 46.76 -2.15 56.54
N THR A 162 46.02 -3.21 56.85
CA THR A 162 45.76 -3.65 58.24
C THR A 162 47.07 -4.06 58.92
N ARG A 163 47.95 -4.78 58.23
CA ARG A 163 49.27 -5.15 58.76
C ARG A 163 50.21 -3.97 58.93
N LEU A 164 50.13 -2.98 58.03
CA LEU A 164 50.93 -1.75 58.12
C LEU A 164 50.63 -0.92 59.36
N ALA A 165 49.39 -1.01 59.87
CA ALA A 165 48.99 -0.38 61.12
C ALA A 165 49.68 -1.01 62.35
N ASN A 166 50.22 -2.24 62.22
CA ASN A 166 50.82 -3.04 63.28
C ASN A 166 52.37 -3.06 63.24
N ASP A 167 53.00 -2.00 62.72
CA ASP A 167 54.46 -1.72 62.73
C ASP A 167 55.41 -2.49 61.77
N GLU A 168 54.92 -3.36 60.87
CA GLU A 168 55.74 -4.01 59.81
C GLU A 168 55.78 -3.17 58.51
N LYS A 169 56.66 -2.15 58.43
CA LYS A 169 56.39 -1.02 57.51
C LYS A 169 57.01 -1.05 56.09
N SER A 170 58.17 -1.62 55.81
CA SER A 170 58.86 -1.40 54.50
C SER A 170 58.42 -2.38 53.40
N GLU A 171 58.52 -3.68 53.64
CA GLU A 171 58.20 -4.72 52.63
C GLU A 171 56.71 -4.76 52.30
N ILE A 172 55.85 -4.64 53.32
CA ILE A 172 54.39 -4.60 53.15
C ILE A 172 53.96 -3.33 52.37
N ARG A 173 54.66 -2.20 52.55
CA ARG A 173 54.42 -0.99 51.74
C ARG A 173 54.68 -1.25 50.27
N LEU A 174 55.82 -1.88 49.95
CA LEU A 174 56.17 -2.18 48.56
C LEU A 174 55.17 -3.17 47.92
N ALA A 175 54.75 -4.20 48.65
CA ALA A 175 53.72 -5.14 48.20
C ALA A 175 52.37 -4.43 47.94
N SER A 176 51.95 -3.51 48.82
CA SER A 176 50.74 -2.71 48.63
C SER A 176 50.84 -1.79 47.40
N ILE A 177 51.99 -1.15 47.18
CA ILE A 177 52.23 -0.30 45.98
C ILE A 177 52.16 -1.14 44.70
N ASN A 178 52.79 -2.31 44.69
CA ASN A 178 52.78 -3.21 43.53
C ASN A 178 51.36 -3.71 43.22
N ALA A 179 50.57 -4.05 44.24
CA ALA A 179 49.17 -4.43 44.07
C ALA A 179 48.32 -3.27 43.50
N ASN A 180 48.51 -2.04 44.00
CA ASN A 180 47.85 -0.85 43.45
C ASN A 180 48.21 -0.61 41.97
N ASN A 181 49.48 -0.76 41.62
CA ASN A 181 49.93 -0.65 40.22
C ASN A 181 49.29 -1.73 39.34
N ALA A 182 49.20 -2.97 39.84
CA ALA A 182 48.53 -4.07 39.14
C ALA A 182 47.03 -3.78 38.91
N ILE A 183 46.31 -3.24 39.90
CA ILE A 183 44.91 -2.82 39.73
C ILE A 183 44.79 -1.78 38.62
N ARG A 184 45.61 -0.72 38.66
CA ARG A 184 45.57 0.33 37.63
C ARG A 184 45.78 -0.22 36.22
N ILE A 185 46.69 -1.18 36.06
CA ILE A 185 46.95 -1.84 34.76
C ILE A 185 45.74 -2.68 34.32
N LYS A 186 45.09 -3.42 35.24
CA LYS A 186 43.97 -4.32 34.93
C LYS A 186 42.62 -3.61 34.80
N GLN A 187 42.46 -2.43 35.38
CA GLN A 187 41.22 -1.66 35.32
C GLN A 187 40.93 -1.15 33.90
N ILE A 188 41.96 -0.72 33.16
CA ILE A 188 41.80 -0.20 31.79
C ILE A 188 41.13 -1.22 30.84
N PRO A 189 41.62 -2.48 30.70
CA PRO A 189 40.97 -3.46 29.84
C PRO A 189 39.58 -3.88 30.35
N LEU A 190 39.38 -3.92 31.68
CA LEU A 190 38.08 -4.20 32.29
C LEU A 190 37.03 -3.14 31.91
N ASP A 191 37.37 -1.86 32.06
CA ASP A 191 36.48 -0.74 31.73
C ASP A 191 36.16 -0.72 30.22
N LYS A 192 37.16 -0.99 29.36
CA LYS A 192 36.95 -1.14 27.91
C LYS A 192 36.00 -2.29 27.58
N ALA A 193 36.14 -3.44 28.23
CA ALA A 193 35.26 -4.58 28.01
C ALA A 193 33.82 -4.29 28.49
N LYS A 194 33.67 -3.64 29.65
CA LYS A 194 32.36 -3.19 30.18
C LYS A 194 31.69 -2.18 29.25
N ALA A 195 32.43 -1.21 28.72
CA ALA A 195 31.93 -0.24 27.76
C ALA A 195 31.47 -0.91 26.45
N ARG A 196 32.24 -1.87 25.94
CA ARG A 196 31.87 -2.66 24.74
C ARG A 196 30.61 -3.50 24.98
N LEU A 197 30.47 -4.13 26.14
CA LEU A 197 29.27 -4.87 26.53
C LEU A 197 28.04 -3.95 26.48
N LYS A 198 28.11 -2.78 27.11
CA LYS A 198 27.02 -1.79 27.13
C LYS A 198 26.65 -1.34 25.71
N GLN A 199 27.64 -1.05 24.87
CA GLN A 199 27.41 -0.64 23.48
C GLN A 199 26.68 -1.73 22.67
N LEU A 200 27.07 -2.99 22.83
CA LEU A 200 26.44 -4.11 22.12
C LEU A 200 24.98 -4.33 22.57
N GLU A 201 24.73 -4.23 23.87
CA GLU A 201 23.37 -4.34 24.43
C GLU A 201 22.46 -3.20 23.91
N GLU A 202 22.98 -1.98 23.84
CA GLU A 202 22.24 -0.84 23.29
C GLU A 202 21.98 -0.99 21.78
N GLN A 203 22.94 -1.49 21.00
CA GLN A 203 22.75 -1.78 19.58
C GLN A 203 21.65 -2.82 19.34
N LEU A 204 21.60 -3.87 20.17
CA LEU A 204 20.59 -4.90 20.11
C LEU A 204 19.20 -4.32 20.43
N ALA A 205 19.10 -3.47 21.46
CA ALA A 205 17.87 -2.76 21.83
C ALA A 205 17.38 -1.81 20.72
N GLN A 206 18.27 -1.02 20.12
CA GLN A 206 17.93 -0.12 19.02
C GLN A 206 17.38 -0.87 17.81
N ARG A 207 17.98 -2.02 17.46
CA ARG A 207 17.50 -2.87 16.35
C ARG A 207 16.13 -3.47 16.63
N LYS A 208 15.90 -4.00 17.84
CA LYS A 208 14.58 -4.51 18.26
C LYS A 208 13.50 -3.42 18.16
N ALA A 209 13.79 -2.21 18.62
CA ALA A 209 12.86 -1.09 18.50
C ALA A 209 12.59 -0.67 17.03
N GLN A 210 13.58 -0.76 16.15
CA GLN A 210 13.38 -0.52 14.71
C GLN A 210 12.47 -1.57 14.07
N GLU A 211 12.60 -2.83 14.48
CA GLU A 211 11.75 -3.92 13.98
C GLU A 211 10.32 -3.82 14.47
N GLU A 212 10.12 -3.49 15.74
CA GLU A 212 8.78 -3.21 16.28
C GLU A 212 8.09 -2.09 15.49
N LYS A 213 8.82 -1.02 15.15
CA LYS A 213 8.31 0.05 14.28
C LYS A 213 7.98 -0.45 12.88
N TRP A 214 8.82 -1.28 12.28
CA TRP A 214 8.57 -1.87 10.96
C TRP A 214 7.33 -2.77 10.98
N ILE A 215 7.21 -3.67 11.96
CA ILE A 215 6.04 -4.55 12.14
C ILE A 215 4.77 -3.71 12.35
N ALA A 216 4.82 -2.68 13.18
CA ALA A 216 3.69 -1.78 13.39
C ALA A 216 3.28 -1.05 12.10
N ALA A 217 4.24 -0.59 11.30
CA ALA A 217 3.97 0.03 10.01
C ALA A 217 3.36 -0.96 9.00
N GLU A 218 3.85 -2.19 8.95
CA GLU A 218 3.32 -3.29 8.14
C GLU A 218 1.86 -3.59 8.52
N GLN A 219 1.58 -3.72 9.82
CA GLN A 219 0.23 -3.94 10.34
C GLN A 219 -0.71 -2.77 10.03
N ALA A 220 -0.23 -1.53 10.17
CA ALA A 220 -1.01 -0.34 9.82
C ALA A 220 -1.35 -0.29 8.32
N ARG A 221 -0.41 -0.67 7.45
CA ARG A 221 -0.67 -0.80 5.99
C ARG A 221 -1.74 -1.84 5.71
N LYS A 222 -1.64 -3.02 6.33
CA LYS A 222 -2.64 -4.08 6.18
C LYS A 222 -4.01 -3.63 6.66
N ALA A 223 -4.09 -2.99 7.83
CA ALA A 223 -5.35 -2.44 8.35
C ALA A 223 -5.95 -1.36 7.42
N ASN A 224 -5.12 -0.50 6.83
CA ASN A 224 -5.60 0.50 5.86
C ASN A 224 -6.12 -0.16 4.57
N MET A 225 -5.44 -1.19 4.07
CA MET A 225 -5.89 -1.98 2.92
C MET A 225 -7.23 -2.67 3.20
N GLU A 226 -7.38 -3.29 4.37
CA GLU A 226 -8.65 -3.90 4.79
C GLU A 226 -9.77 -2.85 4.92
N ARG A 227 -9.46 -1.68 5.48
CA ARG A 227 -10.41 -0.56 5.57
C ARG A 227 -10.89 -0.12 4.18
N LEU A 228 -9.97 0.09 3.25
CA LEU A 228 -10.30 0.47 1.87
C LEU A 228 -11.11 -0.62 1.15
N ALA A 229 -10.79 -1.90 1.39
CA ALA A 229 -11.56 -3.01 0.84
C ALA A 229 -13.00 -3.03 1.39
N ARG A 230 -13.18 -2.78 2.69
CA ARG A 230 -14.50 -2.65 3.32
C ARG A 230 -15.30 -1.48 2.75
N GLU A 231 -14.66 -0.33 2.56
CA GLU A 231 -15.27 0.85 1.95
C GLU A 231 -15.73 0.57 0.50
N ARG A 232 -14.85 -0.02 -0.32
CA ARG A 232 -15.22 -0.45 -1.68
C ARG A 232 -16.36 -1.46 -1.71
N ALA A 233 -16.37 -2.42 -0.78
CA ALA A 233 -17.44 -3.40 -0.67
C ALA A 233 -18.77 -2.75 -0.24
N TYR A 234 -18.72 -1.76 0.65
CA TYR A 234 -19.87 -0.97 1.05
C TYR A 234 -20.44 -0.17 -0.14
N ASP A 235 -19.58 0.54 -0.86
CA ASP A 235 -19.98 1.31 -2.04
C ASP A 235 -20.54 0.43 -3.15
N ALA A 236 -19.94 -0.74 -3.38
CA ALA A 236 -20.45 -1.71 -4.35
C ALA A 236 -21.85 -2.21 -3.97
N ARG A 237 -22.09 -2.55 -2.70
CA ARG A 237 -23.43 -2.93 -2.21
C ARG A 237 -24.43 -1.80 -2.36
N ARG A 238 -24.03 -0.56 -2.06
CA ARG A 238 -24.88 0.62 -2.22
C ARG A 238 -25.27 0.85 -3.68
N GLN A 239 -24.32 0.73 -4.60
CA GLN A 239 -24.58 0.84 -6.04
C GLN A 239 -25.52 -0.27 -6.52
N GLU A 240 -25.34 -1.50 -6.04
CA GLU A 240 -26.18 -2.63 -6.38
C GLU A 240 -27.62 -2.43 -5.88
N GLN A 241 -27.81 -1.97 -4.65
CA GLN A 241 -29.13 -1.62 -4.13
C GLN A 241 -29.79 -0.50 -4.95
N ALA A 242 -29.04 0.52 -5.36
CA ALA A 242 -29.54 1.58 -6.21
C ALA A 242 -29.96 1.07 -7.60
N ARG A 243 -29.18 0.15 -8.20
CA ARG A 243 -29.55 -0.52 -9.46
C ARG A 243 -30.83 -1.34 -9.32
N GLN A 244 -30.94 -2.14 -8.26
CA GLN A 244 -32.13 -2.94 -8.00
C GLN A 244 -33.37 -2.06 -7.78
N GLN A 245 -33.21 -0.93 -7.11
CA GLN A 245 -34.31 0.03 -6.94
C GLN A 245 -34.71 0.65 -8.28
N ALA A 246 -33.75 1.08 -9.11
CA ALA A 246 -34.05 1.63 -10.43
C ALA A 246 -34.75 0.62 -11.35
N GLU A 247 -34.35 -0.66 -11.31
CA GLU A 247 -35.02 -1.74 -12.04
C GLU A 247 -36.45 -1.97 -11.53
N ARG A 248 -36.66 -1.94 -10.21
CA ARG A 248 -38.01 -2.02 -9.61
C ARG A 248 -38.89 -0.85 -10.03
N ASP A 249 -38.36 0.36 -10.00
CA ASP A 249 -39.09 1.58 -10.39
C ASP A 249 -39.45 1.53 -11.88
N LYS A 250 -38.51 1.10 -12.73
CA LYS A 250 -38.76 0.89 -14.16
C LYS A 250 -39.84 -0.17 -14.40
N ALA A 251 -39.75 -1.32 -13.72
CA ALA A 251 -40.75 -2.37 -13.83
C ALA A 251 -42.14 -1.91 -13.35
N ALA A 252 -42.20 -1.07 -12.31
CA ALA A 252 -43.43 -0.48 -11.83
C ALA A 252 -44.03 0.51 -12.85
N GLN A 253 -43.20 1.32 -13.50
CA GLN A 253 -43.63 2.22 -14.59
C GLN A 253 -44.20 1.43 -15.76
N GLU A 254 -43.49 0.39 -16.23
CA GLU A 254 -43.96 -0.48 -17.31
C GLU A 254 -45.27 -1.19 -16.94
N ALA A 255 -45.42 -1.65 -15.70
CA ALA A 255 -46.66 -2.25 -15.22
C ALA A 255 -47.82 -1.24 -15.20
N ALA A 256 -47.57 0.00 -14.76
CA ALA A 256 -48.56 1.06 -14.77
C ALA A 256 -48.98 1.46 -16.20
N GLU A 257 -48.04 1.46 -17.15
CA GLU A 257 -48.33 1.69 -18.56
C GLU A 257 -49.16 0.56 -19.17
N ARG A 258 -48.78 -0.70 -18.91
CA ARG A 258 -49.57 -1.87 -19.35
C ARG A 258 -50.98 -1.83 -18.80
N PHE A 259 -51.14 -1.46 -17.52
CA PHE A 259 -52.46 -1.31 -16.91
C PHE A 259 -53.28 -0.19 -17.57
N ARG A 260 -52.66 0.97 -17.85
CA ARG A 260 -53.30 2.06 -18.61
C ARG A 260 -53.71 1.62 -20.01
N GLN A 261 -52.87 0.87 -20.70
CA GLN A 261 -53.18 0.32 -22.02
C GLN A 261 -54.36 -0.66 -21.96
N GLN A 262 -54.40 -1.55 -20.97
CA GLN A 262 -55.51 -2.47 -20.75
C GLN A 262 -56.82 -1.73 -20.47
N GLN A 263 -56.81 -0.70 -19.62
CA GLN A 263 -58.00 0.13 -19.38
C GLN A 263 -58.46 0.84 -20.65
N ALA A 264 -57.53 1.42 -21.42
CA ALA A 264 -57.85 2.08 -22.68
C ALA A 264 -58.44 1.09 -23.71
N GLU A 265 -57.90 -0.13 -23.79
CA GLU A 265 -58.42 -1.17 -24.66
C GLU A 265 -59.80 -1.65 -24.23
N GLN A 266 -60.03 -1.85 -22.92
CA GLN A 266 -61.34 -2.18 -22.38
C GLN A 266 -62.36 -1.06 -22.68
N ALA A 267 -61.99 0.20 -22.51
CA ALA A 267 -62.82 1.35 -22.84
C ALA A 267 -63.11 1.44 -24.35
N ARG A 268 -62.14 1.13 -25.21
CA ARG A 268 -62.37 1.04 -26.67
C ARG A 268 -63.35 -0.06 -27.02
N LYS A 269 -63.17 -1.27 -26.45
CA LYS A 269 -64.08 -2.41 -26.67
C LYS A 269 -65.49 -2.11 -26.16
N SER A 270 -65.64 -1.45 -25.01
CA SER A 270 -66.95 -1.07 -24.48
C SER A 270 -67.61 0.02 -25.32
N ALA A 271 -66.85 1.04 -25.76
CA ALA A 271 -67.34 2.07 -26.67
C ALA A 271 -67.78 1.51 -28.03
N GLU A 272 -67.03 0.54 -28.58
CA GLU A 272 -67.40 -0.15 -29.82
C GLU A 272 -68.69 -0.95 -29.65
N ARG A 273 -68.84 -1.69 -28.54
CA ARG A 273 -70.08 -2.40 -28.20
C ARG A 273 -71.25 -1.42 -28.09
N ALA A 274 -71.08 -0.32 -27.36
CA ALA A 274 -72.10 0.72 -27.20
C ALA A 274 -72.47 1.37 -28.56
N ARG A 275 -71.49 1.57 -29.46
CA ARG A 275 -71.76 2.07 -30.82
C ARG A 275 -72.55 1.08 -31.65
N LYS A 276 -72.21 -0.21 -31.60
CA LYS A 276 -72.97 -1.28 -32.28
C LYS A 276 -74.38 -1.38 -31.74
N GLU A 277 -74.54 -1.26 -30.42
CA GLU A 277 -75.85 -1.27 -29.77
C GLU A 277 -76.69 -0.05 -30.13
N ARG A 278 -76.13 1.17 -30.12
CA ARG A 278 -76.80 2.38 -30.60
C ARG A 278 -77.21 2.27 -32.06
N ALA A 279 -76.32 1.79 -32.94
CA ALA A 279 -76.64 1.58 -34.34
C ALA A 279 -77.77 0.55 -34.52
N ALA A 280 -77.79 -0.52 -33.70
CA ALA A 280 -78.87 -1.50 -33.70
C ALA A 280 -80.19 -0.90 -33.18
N GLN A 281 -80.16 -0.07 -32.13
CA GLN A 281 -81.33 0.66 -31.63
C GLN A 281 -81.87 1.66 -32.66
N GLU A 282 -81.00 2.42 -33.33
CA GLU A 282 -81.37 3.34 -34.41
C GLU A 282 -81.96 2.57 -35.60
N ALA A 283 -81.39 1.42 -35.98
CA ALA A 283 -81.94 0.57 -37.03
C ALA A 283 -83.32 0.02 -36.67
N ARG A 284 -83.53 -0.38 -35.41
CA ARG A 284 -84.85 -0.79 -34.90
C ARG A 284 -85.84 0.37 -34.92
N TRP A 285 -85.45 1.54 -34.41
CA TRP A 285 -86.29 2.73 -34.43
C TRP A 285 -86.67 3.16 -35.86
N LYS A 286 -85.74 3.07 -36.82
CA LYS A 286 -86.02 3.30 -38.24
C LYS A 286 -86.97 2.25 -38.83
N ALA A 287 -86.79 0.98 -38.50
CA ALA A 287 -87.70 -0.09 -38.93
C ALA A 287 -89.11 0.12 -38.37
N ASP A 288 -89.23 0.49 -37.08
CA ASP A 288 -90.51 0.83 -36.44
C ASP A 288 -91.16 2.08 -37.07
N GLN A 289 -90.38 3.08 -37.47
CA GLN A 289 -90.86 4.25 -38.22
C GLN A 289 -91.36 3.86 -39.62
N GLU A 290 -90.60 3.07 -40.37
CA GLU A 290 -91.00 2.56 -41.68
C GLU A 290 -92.24 1.67 -41.60
N GLU A 291 -92.38 0.84 -40.55
CA GLU A 291 -93.57 0.02 -40.29
C GLU A 291 -94.77 0.87 -39.88
N ALA A 292 -94.57 1.92 -39.06
CA ALA A 292 -95.59 2.90 -38.73
C ALA A 292 -96.04 3.70 -39.97
N GLU A 293 -95.14 4.03 -40.90
CA GLU A 293 -95.48 4.63 -42.20
C GLU A 293 -96.23 3.64 -43.12
N ARG A 294 -95.94 2.34 -43.02
CA ARG A 294 -96.61 1.29 -43.80
C ARG A 294 -98.02 0.95 -43.31
N VAL A 295 -98.25 1.00 -41.99
CA VAL A 295 -99.53 0.68 -41.33
C VAL A 295 -100.39 1.94 -41.12
N GLY A 296 -99.79 3.13 -41.14
CA GLY A 296 -100.38 4.40 -40.72
C GLY A 296 -100.77 5.36 -41.83
N GLY A 297 -101.68 4.95 -42.72
CA GLY A 297 -102.59 5.87 -43.40
C GLY A 297 -103.64 6.45 -42.43
N THR A 298 -103.26 6.92 -41.23
CA THR A 298 -104.15 7.60 -40.29
C THR A 298 -103.36 8.46 -39.31
N LYS A 299 -103.58 9.77 -39.39
CA LYS A 299 -103.01 10.82 -38.54
C LYS A 299 -103.18 10.53 -37.04
N LEU A 300 -102.09 10.52 -36.28
CA LEU A 300 -102.11 10.82 -34.85
C LEU A 300 -101.04 11.87 -34.52
N LYS A 301 -101.51 12.93 -33.86
CA LYS A 301 -100.80 14.16 -33.53
C LYS A 301 -99.55 13.89 -32.71
N VAL A 302 -98.46 14.50 -33.17
CA VAL A 302 -97.27 14.85 -32.39
C VAL A 302 -97.70 15.55 -31.10
N ILE A 303 -97.36 14.96 -29.95
CA ILE A 303 -97.27 15.65 -28.67
C ILE A 303 -95.84 15.49 -28.17
N THR A 304 -95.11 16.59 -28.10
CA THR A 304 -93.90 16.76 -27.27
C THR A 304 -93.98 18.16 -26.66
N PRO A 305 -93.34 18.46 -25.51
CA PRO A 305 -92.66 17.58 -24.55
C PRO A 305 -93.05 17.87 -23.07
N VAL A 306 -92.76 16.95 -22.14
CA VAL A 306 -92.61 17.31 -20.71
C VAL A 306 -91.18 17.05 -20.29
N ARG A 307 -90.44 18.14 -20.14
CA ARG A 307 -89.07 18.22 -19.62
C ARG A 307 -89.18 18.13 -18.09
N ILE A 308 -88.91 16.96 -17.52
CA ILE A 308 -88.79 16.80 -16.07
C ILE A 308 -87.39 17.31 -15.69
N ALA A 309 -87.35 18.41 -14.95
CA ALA A 309 -86.15 18.96 -14.33
C ALA A 309 -85.63 18.00 -13.25
N PRO A 310 -84.30 17.81 -13.10
CA PRO A 310 -83.73 17.09 -11.98
C PRO A 310 -83.53 18.06 -10.82
N ASP A 311 -84.48 18.12 -9.90
CA ASP A 311 -84.32 18.82 -8.63
C ASP A 311 -84.25 17.83 -7.46
N HIS A 312 -83.19 18.00 -6.67
CA HIS A 312 -82.98 17.56 -5.30
C HIS A 312 -82.74 16.06 -5.02
N TYR A 313 -81.46 15.69 -4.89
CA TYR A 313 -80.95 15.14 -3.63
C TYR A 313 -79.57 15.72 -3.32
N SER A 314 -79.57 16.70 -2.40
CA SER A 314 -78.39 17.14 -1.66
C SER A 314 -78.41 16.49 -0.27
N SER A 315 -77.23 16.34 0.34
CA SER A 315 -76.89 15.76 1.66
C SER A 315 -76.86 14.22 1.72
N LEU A 316 -75.75 13.57 2.08
CA LEU A 316 -74.87 13.76 3.25
C LEU A 316 -73.38 13.56 2.87
N GLN A 317 -72.49 14.53 3.11
CA GLN A 317 -71.59 14.58 4.28
C GLN A 317 -70.73 13.33 4.54
N SER A 318 -69.43 13.41 4.20
CA SER A 318 -68.26 13.13 5.08
C SER A 318 -66.98 13.41 4.28
N SER A 319 -66.33 14.56 4.43
CA SER A 319 -65.25 14.81 5.41
C SER A 319 -64.19 13.69 5.48
N VAL A 320 -63.14 13.79 4.63
CA VAL A 320 -61.67 13.91 4.92
C VAL A 320 -61.21 13.33 6.29
N PRO A 321 -60.08 12.57 6.42
CA PRO A 321 -58.76 12.99 5.93
C PRO A 321 -57.78 11.96 5.36
N ALA A 322 -56.81 12.54 4.65
CA ALA A 322 -55.50 11.99 4.34
C ALA A 322 -54.81 11.42 5.58
N ALA A 323 -54.26 10.22 5.43
CA ALA A 323 -53.26 9.67 6.33
C ALA A 323 -52.15 9.00 5.51
N THR A 324 -51.02 9.70 5.44
CA THR A 324 -49.65 9.14 5.40
C THR A 324 -48.80 10.22 6.07
N PRO A 325 -47.81 9.84 6.88
CA PRO A 325 -46.72 8.96 6.46
C PRO A 325 -46.73 7.55 7.07
#